data_AF-M1WTD3-F1
#
_entry.id   AF-M1WTD3-F1
#
_cell.length_a   1.000
_cell.length_b   1.000
_cell.length_c   1.000
_cell.angle_alpha   90.00
_cell.angle_beta   90.00
_cell.angle_gamma   90.00
#
_symmetry.space_group_name_H-M   'P 1'
#
loop_
_entity.id
_entity.type
_entity.pdbx_description
1 polymer ?
#
loop_
_entity_poly.entity_id
_entity_poly.type
_entity_poly.pdbx_seq_one_letter_code
_entity_poly.pdbx_strand_id
1 'polypeptide(L)'
;MPVVSTVTLLVKNLEKSVRFYEKSLGYVWTRENLLVGFYGQSLRLQQVSDGPTGGCMVLHVDVPDLDAAETAFLQNGGGRSKYSGGKTPLYVGLDGELIMLRQRGLPKVPALKLIVYDFDGVLTDNRVFVDQAGGESVAANRSDGLGISMIRKLGIEQTLLSTETNPVVSARAAKLDISVMQAVTDKAAMLTKMVVAREIAFASVLFMGNDINDLGAMTLCGFKVAPADAHPSVCALADYVTEARGGHGAVRELADVIMAGRRF
;
A
#
# COMPACT_ATOMS: atom_id res chain seq x y z
N MET A 1 13.39 -1.86 13.70
CA MET A 1 11.93 -2.03 13.50
C MET A 1 11.33 -0.64 13.57
N PRO A 2 10.59 -0.15 12.56
CA PRO A 2 9.77 1.03 12.80
C PRO A 2 8.79 0.61 13.91
N VAL A 3 8.84 1.32 15.02
CA VAL A 3 7.87 1.13 16.10
C VAL A 3 6.54 1.53 15.49
N VAL A 4 5.76 0.55 15.03
CA VAL A 4 4.36 0.76 14.71
C VAL A 4 3.74 1.16 16.03
N SER A 5 3.49 2.44 16.21
CA SER A 5 2.95 2.99 17.45
C SER A 5 1.56 2.41 17.64
N THR A 6 1.45 1.38 18.48
CA THR A 6 0.18 0.82 18.89
C THR A 6 -0.53 1.84 19.76
N VAL A 7 -1.62 2.40 19.25
CA VAL A 7 -2.44 3.33 20.01
C VAL A 7 -3.39 2.51 20.89
N THR A 8 -3.34 2.71 22.20
CA THR A 8 -4.26 2.01 23.13
C THR A 8 -5.52 2.84 23.34
N LEU A 9 -6.68 2.24 23.12
CA LEU A 9 -7.99 2.84 23.29
C LEU A 9 -8.71 2.20 24.47
N LEU A 10 -9.14 3.04 25.42
CA LEU A 10 -9.97 2.62 26.53
C LEU A 10 -11.44 2.57 26.07
N VAL A 11 -12.04 1.39 26.11
CA VAL A 11 -13.40 1.13 25.61
C VAL A 11 -14.31 0.62 26.71
N LYS A 12 -15.62 0.90 26.64
CA LYS A 12 -16.58 0.38 27.63
C LYS A 12 -16.96 -1.07 27.36
N ASN A 13 -17.03 -1.44 26.09
CA ASN A 13 -17.42 -2.79 25.67
C ASN A 13 -16.53 -3.23 24.52
N LEU A 14 -15.61 -4.13 24.81
CA LEU A 14 -14.61 -4.61 23.86
C LEU A 14 -15.25 -5.19 22.59
N GLU A 15 -16.19 -6.13 22.73
CA GLU A 15 -16.79 -6.79 21.57
C GLU A 15 -17.56 -5.82 20.67
N LYS A 16 -18.25 -4.85 21.27
CA LYS A 16 -18.98 -3.82 20.53
C LYS A 16 -18.03 -2.91 19.76
N SER A 17 -16.95 -2.46 20.41
CA SER A 17 -15.95 -1.58 19.79
C SER A 17 -15.17 -2.34 18.71
N VAL A 18 -14.78 -3.61 18.94
CA VAL A 18 -14.20 -4.48 17.89
C VAL A 18 -15.10 -4.52 16.67
N ARG A 19 -16.37 -4.91 16.83
CA ARG A 19 -17.32 -5.01 15.71
C ARG A 19 -17.50 -3.68 14.97
N PHE A 20 -17.45 -2.57 15.69
CA PHE A 20 -17.50 -1.24 15.08
C PHE A 20 -16.29 -0.99 14.19
N TYR A 21 -15.07 -1.20 14.67
CA TYR A 21 -13.86 -0.99 13.88
C TYR A 21 -13.75 -1.98 12.70
N GLU A 22 -14.17 -3.24 12.88
CA GLU A 22 -14.22 -4.23 11.79
C GLU A 22 -15.21 -3.81 10.69
N LYS A 23 -16.43 -3.40 11.05
CA LYS A 23 -17.46 -3.05 10.07
C LYS A 23 -17.28 -1.67 9.43
N SER A 24 -16.81 -0.70 10.20
CA SER A 24 -16.71 0.70 9.77
C SER A 24 -15.42 0.97 9.01
N LEU A 25 -14.32 0.36 9.45
CA LEU A 25 -12.97 0.72 9.01
C LEU A 25 -12.17 -0.48 8.47
N GLY A 26 -12.77 -1.68 8.47
CA GLY A 26 -12.15 -2.90 7.96
C GLY A 26 -10.90 -3.34 8.72
N TYR A 27 -10.80 -2.99 10.00
CA TYR A 27 -9.79 -3.54 10.89
C TYR A 27 -10.02 -5.05 11.07
N VAL A 28 -8.95 -5.80 11.31
CA VAL A 28 -9.02 -7.23 11.65
C VAL A 28 -8.71 -7.41 13.12
N TRP A 29 -9.59 -8.10 13.85
CA TRP A 29 -9.33 -8.42 15.25
C TRP A 29 -8.36 -9.58 15.38
N THR A 30 -7.25 -9.33 16.09
CA THR A 30 -6.20 -10.30 16.36
C THR A 30 -6.14 -10.64 17.86
N ARG A 31 -5.20 -11.50 18.25
CA ARG A 31 -5.03 -11.89 19.67
C ARG A 31 -4.62 -10.67 20.53
N GLU A 32 -4.97 -10.69 21.82
CA GLU A 32 -4.68 -9.62 22.79
C GLU A 32 -5.42 -8.26 22.59
N ASN A 33 -6.63 -8.28 22.03
CA ASN A 33 -7.43 -7.06 21.81
C ASN A 33 -6.76 -6.05 20.85
N LEU A 34 -5.87 -6.54 19.98
CA LEU A 34 -5.20 -5.73 18.98
C LEU A 34 -6.01 -5.79 17.68
N LEU A 35 -6.46 -4.64 17.21
CA LEU A 35 -7.05 -4.45 15.90
C LEU A 35 -5.96 -3.97 14.95
N VAL A 36 -5.86 -4.59 13.77
CA VAL A 36 -4.89 -4.20 12.74
C VAL A 36 -5.64 -3.70 11.51
N GLY A 37 -5.37 -2.46 11.12
CA GLY A 37 -5.93 -1.83 9.92
C GLY A 37 -5.14 -2.19 8.66
N PHE A 38 -5.70 -1.88 7.48
CA PHE A 38 -5.13 -2.18 6.16
C PHE A 38 -3.68 -1.73 5.92
N TYR A 39 -3.20 -0.76 6.70
CA TYR A 39 -1.87 -0.15 6.55
C TYR A 39 -0.94 -0.46 7.72
N GLY A 40 -1.14 -1.59 8.40
CA GLY A 40 -0.34 -2.01 9.56
C GLY A 40 -0.56 -1.17 10.82
N GLN A 41 -1.50 -0.23 10.80
CA GLN A 41 -1.90 0.55 11.98
C GLN A 41 -2.52 -0.37 13.02
N SER A 42 -2.07 -0.28 14.26
CA SER A 42 -2.57 -1.13 15.33
C SER A 42 -3.25 -0.33 16.44
N LEU A 43 -4.49 -0.71 16.74
CA LEU A 43 -5.27 -0.18 17.87
C LEU A 43 -5.38 -1.28 18.92
N ARG A 44 -4.88 -1.05 20.12
CA ARG A 44 -5.10 -1.97 21.24
C ARG A 44 -6.32 -1.51 22.02
N LEU A 45 -7.37 -2.31 22.04
CA LEU A 45 -8.55 -2.02 22.83
C LEU A 45 -8.38 -2.55 24.26
N GLN A 46 -8.51 -1.69 25.24
CA GLN A 46 -8.47 -2.05 26.65
C GLN A 46 -9.84 -1.74 27.26
N GLN A 47 -10.57 -2.78 27.66
CA GLN A 47 -11.85 -2.57 28.33
C GLN A 47 -11.61 -2.03 29.74
N VAL A 48 -12.37 -1.00 30.12
CA VAL A 48 -12.35 -0.41 31.46
C VAL A 48 -13.74 -0.48 32.08
N SER A 49 -13.83 -0.92 33.34
CA SER A 49 -15.10 -1.09 34.07
C SER A 49 -15.62 0.23 34.66
N ASP A 50 -14.71 1.10 35.11
CA ASP A 50 -15.00 2.46 35.59
C ASP A 50 -13.80 3.38 35.29
N GLY A 51 -14.03 4.45 34.52
CA GLY A 51 -13.00 5.41 34.13
C GLY A 51 -13.39 6.24 32.88
N PRO A 52 -12.69 7.35 32.58
CA PRO A 52 -12.92 8.10 31.35
C PRO A 52 -12.58 7.23 30.13
N THR A 53 -13.56 7.00 29.25
CA THR A 53 -13.33 6.40 27.93
C THR A 53 -13.04 7.49 26.90
N GLY A 54 -12.27 7.16 25.86
CA GLY A 54 -11.99 8.11 24.77
C GLY A 54 -11.17 9.34 25.19
N GLY A 55 -10.25 9.21 26.15
CA GLY A 55 -9.35 10.31 26.58
C GLY A 55 -8.79 11.08 25.38
N CYS A 56 -8.83 12.42 25.46
CA CYS A 56 -8.64 13.37 24.34
C CYS A 56 -7.41 13.04 23.48
N MET A 57 -7.63 12.23 22.45
CA MET A 57 -6.63 11.79 21.49
C MET A 57 -7.29 11.82 20.14
N VAL A 58 -6.64 12.48 19.18
CA VAL A 58 -7.07 12.45 17.78
C VAL A 58 -6.40 11.23 17.13
N LEU A 59 -7.20 10.20 16.88
CA LEU A 59 -6.77 9.03 16.10
C LEU A 59 -6.72 9.41 14.63
N HIS A 60 -5.53 9.35 14.04
CA HIS A 60 -5.39 9.46 12.60
C HIS A 60 -5.63 8.07 12.01
N VAL A 61 -6.76 7.90 11.33
CA VAL A 61 -7.11 6.64 10.68
C VAL A 61 -7.02 6.85 9.18
N ASP A 62 -6.11 6.13 8.55
CA ASP A 62 -5.95 6.18 7.10
C ASP A 62 -6.90 5.15 6.45
N VAL A 63 -7.69 5.58 5.48
CA VAL A 63 -8.74 4.78 4.82
C VAL A 63 -8.59 4.82 3.29
N PRO A 64 -8.90 3.75 2.55
CA PRO A 64 -8.73 3.72 1.09
C PRO A 64 -9.69 4.65 0.34
N ASP A 65 -10.87 4.92 0.89
CA ASP A 65 -11.91 5.77 0.31
C ASP A 65 -12.58 6.55 1.44
N LEU A 66 -12.41 7.87 1.43
CA LEU A 66 -12.89 8.73 2.51
C LEU A 66 -14.43 8.79 2.56
N ASP A 67 -15.09 8.87 1.42
CA ASP A 67 -16.55 9.03 1.33
C ASP A 67 -17.25 7.73 1.77
N ALA A 68 -16.73 6.59 1.33
CA ALA A 68 -17.24 5.27 1.74
C ALA A 68 -16.98 5.00 3.22
N ALA A 69 -15.79 5.35 3.72
CA ALA A 69 -15.45 5.21 5.12
C ALA A 69 -16.30 6.13 6.00
N GLU A 70 -16.49 7.40 5.63
CA GLU A 70 -17.38 8.32 6.35
C GLU A 70 -18.81 7.78 6.37
N THR A 71 -19.34 7.35 5.23
CA THR A 71 -20.69 6.79 5.14
C THR A 71 -20.85 5.59 6.06
N ALA A 72 -19.92 4.63 6.00
CA ALA A 72 -19.94 3.45 6.85
C ALA A 72 -19.78 3.81 8.33
N PHE A 73 -18.88 4.74 8.66
CA PHE A 73 -18.63 5.20 10.02
C PHE A 73 -19.88 5.80 10.66
N LEU A 74 -20.59 6.67 9.94
CA LEU A 74 -21.82 7.30 10.39
C LEU A 74 -22.98 6.28 10.49
N GLN A 75 -23.10 5.37 9.53
CA GLN A 75 -24.13 4.31 9.55
C GLN A 75 -23.97 3.34 10.72
N ASN A 76 -22.74 3.10 11.18
CA ASN A 76 -22.44 2.16 12.26
C ASN A 76 -22.36 2.84 13.64
N GLY A 77 -22.91 4.04 13.79
CA GLY A 77 -23.08 4.72 15.08
C GLY A 77 -21.97 5.69 15.47
N GLY A 78 -20.99 5.91 14.60
CA GLY A 78 -20.05 7.01 14.74
C GLY A 78 -20.73 8.37 14.53
N GLY A 79 -20.26 9.40 15.23
CA GLY A 79 -20.79 10.76 15.12
C GLY A 79 -19.88 11.69 14.34
N ARG A 80 -20.41 12.82 13.85
CA ARG A 80 -19.58 13.98 13.50
C ARG A 80 -19.26 14.79 14.75
N SER A 81 -17.99 15.17 14.91
CA SER A 81 -17.59 16.06 16.00
C SER A 81 -18.06 17.49 15.73
N LYS A 82 -18.33 18.23 16.81
CA LYS A 82 -18.54 19.68 16.77
C LYS A 82 -17.23 20.45 16.61
N TYR A 83 -16.09 19.79 16.86
CA TYR A 83 -14.76 20.34 16.70
C TYR A 83 -14.20 19.94 15.33
N SER A 84 -13.37 20.79 14.71
CA SER A 84 -12.65 20.46 13.48
C SER A 84 -11.14 20.56 13.68
N GLY A 85 -10.38 19.75 12.94
CA GLY A 85 -8.93 19.87 12.83
C GLY A 85 -8.55 20.93 11.81
N GLY A 86 -9.09 22.15 11.91
CA GLY A 86 -9.02 23.16 10.86
C GLY A 86 -10.02 22.87 9.73
N LYS A 87 -9.53 22.57 8.51
CA LYS A 87 -10.36 22.23 7.34
C LYS A 87 -10.79 20.76 7.30
N THR A 88 -10.17 19.90 8.10
CA THR A 88 -10.44 18.46 8.10
C THR A 88 -11.53 18.11 9.12
N PRO A 89 -12.58 17.37 8.72
CA PRO A 89 -13.60 16.89 9.65
C PRO A 89 -13.00 16.01 10.74
N LEU A 90 -13.50 16.16 11.96
CA LEU A 90 -13.29 15.20 13.03
C LEU A 90 -14.59 14.44 13.29
N TYR A 91 -14.42 13.17 13.62
CA TYR A 91 -15.49 12.25 13.95
C TYR A 91 -15.39 11.86 15.41
N VAL A 92 -16.50 11.42 15.99
CA VAL A 92 -16.57 10.90 17.35
C VAL A 92 -16.84 9.40 17.26
N GLY A 93 -15.90 8.60 17.75
CA GLY A 93 -16.08 7.16 17.88
C GLY A 93 -17.08 6.81 18.99
N LEU A 94 -17.39 5.52 19.12
CA LEU A 94 -18.45 5.06 20.03
C LEU A 94 -18.17 5.33 21.51
N ASP A 95 -16.89 5.44 21.88
CA ASP A 95 -16.44 5.60 23.25
C ASP A 95 -16.02 7.05 23.57
N GLY A 96 -16.24 7.99 22.64
CA GLY A 96 -16.00 9.43 22.77
C GLY A 96 -14.67 9.92 22.19
N GLU A 97 -13.87 9.02 21.62
CA GLU A 97 -12.60 9.33 20.96
C GLU A 97 -12.80 10.20 19.72
N LEU A 98 -11.85 11.11 19.47
CA LEU A 98 -11.84 11.90 18.24
C LEU A 98 -11.08 11.15 17.16
N ILE A 99 -11.69 10.98 15.99
CA ILE A 99 -11.11 10.29 14.85
C ILE A 99 -10.98 11.29 13.70
N MET A 100 -9.79 11.39 13.13
CA MET A 100 -9.56 12.07 11.87
C MET A 100 -9.37 11.00 10.79
N LEU A 101 -10.34 10.90 9.89
CA LEU A 101 -10.21 10.06 8.71
C LEU A 101 -9.33 10.78 7.69
N ARG A 102 -8.34 10.07 7.13
CA ARG A 102 -7.53 10.55 6.01
C ARG A 102 -7.60 9.53 4.90
N GLN A 103 -7.78 9.98 3.67
CA GLN A 103 -7.67 9.06 2.56
C GLN A 103 -6.20 8.70 2.34
N ARG A 104 -5.89 7.41 2.40
CA ARG A 104 -4.61 6.82 2.02
C ARG A 104 -4.91 5.42 1.52
N GLY A 105 -4.36 5.04 0.37
CA GLY A 105 -4.64 3.72 -0.19
C GLY A 105 -4.52 3.64 -1.69
N LEU A 106 -4.49 2.40 -2.14
CA LEU A 106 -4.44 2.03 -3.55
C LEU A 106 -5.81 2.17 -4.23
N PRO A 107 -5.84 2.33 -5.56
CA PRO A 107 -7.06 2.69 -6.28
C PRO A 107 -8.19 1.67 -6.11
N LYS A 108 -9.43 2.13 -6.32
CA LYS A 108 -10.45 1.23 -6.86
C LYS A 108 -9.97 0.77 -8.24
N VAL A 109 -9.89 -0.54 -8.46
CA VAL A 109 -9.34 -1.14 -9.68
C VAL A 109 -9.87 -0.58 -11.02
N PRO A 110 -11.12 -0.09 -11.15
CA PRO A 110 -11.55 0.55 -12.41
C PRO A 110 -10.69 1.73 -12.87
N ALA A 111 -9.96 2.39 -11.96
CA ALA A 111 -9.07 3.50 -12.28
C ALA A 111 -7.68 3.07 -12.76
N LEU A 112 -7.25 1.83 -12.50
CA LEU A 112 -5.88 1.37 -12.78
C LEU A 112 -5.79 0.71 -14.17
N LYS A 113 -4.88 1.23 -15.01
CA LYS A 113 -4.66 0.74 -16.38
C LYS A 113 -3.29 0.12 -16.58
N LEU A 114 -2.28 0.65 -15.88
CA LEU A 114 -0.89 0.22 -16.00
C LEU A 114 -0.23 0.14 -14.63
N ILE A 115 0.52 -0.94 -14.41
CA ILE A 115 1.48 -1.06 -13.30
C ILE A 115 2.88 -1.12 -13.86
N VAL A 116 3.76 -0.28 -13.32
CA VAL A 116 5.18 -0.27 -13.62
C VAL A 116 5.93 -0.72 -12.37
N TYR A 117 6.85 -1.65 -12.54
CA TYR A 117 7.69 -2.15 -11.46
C TYR A 117 9.14 -1.78 -11.75
N ASP A 118 9.88 -1.35 -10.72
CA ASP A 118 11.31 -1.61 -10.72
C ASP A 118 11.57 -3.12 -10.64
N PHE A 119 12.79 -3.54 -10.97
CA PHE A 119 13.20 -4.93 -10.86
C PHE A 119 13.93 -5.19 -9.54
N ASP A 120 15.09 -4.57 -9.37
CA ASP A 120 15.94 -4.80 -8.21
C ASP A 120 15.34 -4.17 -6.97
N GLY A 121 15.21 -4.94 -5.88
CA GLY A 121 14.59 -4.44 -4.65
C GLY A 121 13.07 -4.42 -4.65
N VAL A 122 12.42 -4.75 -5.77
CA VAL A 122 10.96 -4.97 -5.87
C VAL A 122 10.67 -6.45 -6.13
N LEU A 123 11.13 -6.97 -7.28
CA LEU A 123 11.01 -8.38 -7.66
C LEU A 123 12.16 -9.25 -7.15
N THR A 124 13.24 -8.61 -6.73
CA THR A 124 14.41 -9.19 -6.06
C THR A 124 14.65 -8.49 -4.71
N ASP A 125 15.56 -9.01 -3.90
CA ASP A 125 15.92 -8.48 -2.58
C ASP A 125 17.15 -7.54 -2.62
N ASN A 126 17.41 -6.92 -3.78
CA ASN A 126 18.59 -6.09 -4.08
C ASN A 126 19.94 -6.82 -4.02
N ARG A 127 19.96 -8.14 -3.79
CA ARG A 127 21.22 -8.88 -3.73
C ARG A 127 21.61 -9.41 -5.10
N VAL A 128 22.87 -9.20 -5.43
CA VAL A 128 23.53 -9.81 -6.58
C VAL A 128 24.56 -10.80 -6.04
N PHE A 129 24.47 -12.04 -6.51
CA PHE A 129 25.48 -13.06 -6.27
C PHE A 129 26.46 -13.04 -7.44
N VAL A 130 27.69 -12.67 -7.17
CA VAL A 130 28.77 -12.58 -8.17
C VAL A 130 29.73 -13.76 -7.98
N ASP A 131 29.98 -14.53 -9.03
CA ASP A 131 30.94 -15.63 -9.01
C ASP A 131 32.38 -15.16 -9.30
N GLN A 132 33.35 -16.07 -9.22
CA GLN A 132 34.77 -15.77 -9.44
C GLN A 132 35.09 -15.34 -10.88
N ALA A 133 34.21 -15.61 -11.85
CA ALA A 133 34.33 -15.18 -13.23
C ALA A 133 33.61 -13.84 -13.50
N GLY A 134 32.97 -13.24 -12.49
CA GLY A 134 32.18 -12.01 -12.62
C GLY A 134 30.77 -12.25 -13.12
N GLY A 135 30.29 -13.50 -13.16
CA GLY A 135 28.91 -13.84 -13.50
C GLY A 135 27.96 -13.45 -12.39
N GLU A 136 26.87 -12.77 -12.75
CA GLU A 136 25.85 -12.31 -11.80
C GLU A 136 24.60 -13.21 -11.82
N SER A 137 24.06 -13.45 -10.63
CA SER A 137 22.74 -14.06 -10.45
C SER A 137 21.95 -13.35 -9.35
N VAL A 138 20.63 -13.38 -9.46
CA VAL A 138 19.70 -12.77 -8.49
C VAL A 138 18.62 -13.79 -8.10
N ALA A 139 17.99 -13.56 -6.95
CA ALA A 139 16.85 -14.36 -6.51
C ALA A 139 15.54 -13.60 -6.77
N ALA A 140 14.52 -14.31 -7.24
CA ALA A 140 13.17 -13.77 -7.45
C ALA A 140 12.12 -14.65 -6.79
N ASN A 141 11.00 -14.05 -6.38
CA ASN A 141 9.92 -14.78 -5.71
C ASN A 141 8.98 -15.48 -6.70
N ARG A 142 8.53 -16.70 -6.37
CA ARG A 142 7.49 -17.39 -7.16
C ARG A 142 6.08 -16.85 -6.88
N SER A 143 5.79 -16.44 -5.65
CA SER A 143 4.51 -15.87 -5.26
C SER A 143 4.27 -14.53 -5.98
N ASP A 144 5.30 -13.72 -6.17
CA ASP A 144 5.22 -12.50 -6.98
C ASP A 144 4.82 -12.80 -8.43
N GLY A 145 5.31 -13.91 -8.98
CA GLY A 145 4.87 -14.37 -10.30
C GLY A 145 3.39 -14.75 -10.36
N LEU A 146 2.83 -15.32 -9.28
CA LEU A 146 1.39 -15.54 -9.17
C LEU A 146 0.64 -14.20 -9.06
N GLY A 147 1.16 -13.24 -8.29
CA GLY A 147 0.57 -11.90 -8.17
C GLY A 147 0.47 -11.17 -9.50
N ILE A 148 1.53 -11.20 -10.31
CA ILE A 148 1.54 -10.66 -11.68
C ILE A 148 0.48 -11.32 -12.57
N SER A 149 0.34 -12.65 -12.48
CA SER A 149 -0.70 -13.39 -13.20
C SER A 149 -2.11 -13.02 -12.74
N MET A 150 -2.32 -12.82 -11.43
CA MET A 150 -3.59 -12.38 -10.87
C MET A 150 -3.97 -11.00 -11.39
N ILE A 151 -3.04 -10.05 -11.35
CA ILE A 151 -3.23 -8.68 -11.87
C ILE A 151 -3.53 -8.70 -13.37
N ARG A 152 -2.86 -9.55 -14.15
CA ARG A 152 -3.12 -9.68 -15.59
C ARG A 152 -4.55 -10.09 -15.90
N LYS A 153 -5.12 -11.02 -15.11
CA LYS A 153 -6.53 -11.45 -15.27
C LYS A 153 -7.52 -10.31 -15.07
N LEU A 154 -7.10 -9.20 -14.47
CA LEU A 154 -7.91 -7.99 -14.31
C LEU A 154 -7.88 -7.07 -15.54
N GLY A 155 -7.10 -7.42 -16.57
CA GLY A 155 -6.91 -6.60 -17.77
C GLY A 155 -5.99 -5.40 -17.55
N ILE A 156 -5.16 -5.42 -16.50
CA ILE A 156 -4.24 -4.34 -16.18
C ILE A 156 -2.89 -4.62 -16.83
N GLU A 157 -2.39 -3.67 -17.61
CA GLU A 157 -1.08 -3.77 -18.25
C GLU A 157 0.04 -3.73 -17.21
N GLN A 158 1.14 -4.42 -17.49
CA GLN A 158 2.28 -4.53 -16.59
C GLN A 158 3.60 -4.38 -17.37
N THR A 159 4.51 -3.57 -16.83
CA THR A 159 5.83 -3.29 -17.42
C THR A 159 6.91 -3.28 -16.35
N LEU A 160 8.07 -3.88 -16.63
CA LEU A 160 9.31 -3.67 -15.87
C LEU A 160 10.09 -2.49 -16.43
N LEU A 161 10.65 -1.67 -15.55
CA LEU A 161 11.50 -0.54 -15.90
C LEU A 161 12.81 -0.62 -15.12
N SER A 162 13.89 -1.01 -15.79
CA SER A 162 15.22 -1.19 -15.18
C SER A 162 16.21 -0.17 -15.71
N THR A 163 17.07 0.36 -14.83
CA THR A 163 18.19 1.23 -15.21
C THR A 163 19.29 0.42 -15.90
N GLU A 164 19.60 -0.75 -15.38
CA GLU A 164 20.68 -1.61 -15.88
C GLU A 164 20.20 -2.52 -17.02
N THR A 165 21.16 -2.94 -17.85
CA THR A 165 20.94 -4.02 -18.80
C THR A 165 21.45 -5.32 -18.22
N ASN A 166 20.55 -6.21 -17.82
CA ASN A 166 20.90 -7.52 -17.31
C ASN A 166 20.04 -8.62 -17.98
N PRO A 167 20.65 -9.70 -18.52
CA PRO A 167 19.91 -10.81 -19.13
C PRO A 167 18.88 -11.45 -18.21
N VAL A 168 19.12 -11.46 -16.89
CA VAL A 168 18.19 -12.04 -15.91
C VAL A 168 16.86 -11.29 -15.88
N VAL A 169 16.89 -9.96 -16.00
CA VAL A 169 15.67 -9.12 -16.04
C VAL A 169 14.81 -9.52 -17.25
N SER A 170 15.42 -9.61 -18.43
CA SER A 170 14.73 -10.02 -19.66
C SER A 170 14.17 -11.44 -19.58
N ALA A 171 14.97 -12.39 -19.10
CA ALA A 171 14.52 -13.78 -18.93
C ALA A 171 13.36 -13.88 -17.93
N ARG A 172 13.41 -13.10 -16.85
CA ARG A 172 12.34 -13.08 -15.84
C ARG A 172 11.07 -12.42 -16.37
N ALA A 173 11.19 -11.29 -17.08
CA ALA A 173 10.07 -10.61 -17.74
C ALA A 173 9.35 -11.53 -18.73
N ALA A 174 10.11 -12.23 -19.59
CA ALA A 174 9.57 -13.18 -20.55
C ALA A 174 8.85 -14.34 -19.87
N LYS A 175 9.42 -14.91 -18.80
CA LYS A 175 8.77 -15.97 -18.02
C LYS A 175 7.50 -15.50 -17.33
N LEU A 176 7.46 -14.24 -16.90
CA LEU A 176 6.30 -13.63 -16.30
C LEU A 176 5.29 -13.17 -17.35
N ASP A 177 5.65 -13.12 -18.63
CA ASP A 177 4.85 -12.59 -19.73
C ASP A 177 4.40 -11.14 -19.48
N ILE A 178 5.39 -10.29 -19.18
CA ILE A 178 5.24 -8.83 -19.05
C ILE A 178 6.31 -8.12 -19.88
N SER A 179 6.01 -6.90 -20.33
CA SER A 179 6.97 -6.10 -21.08
C SER A 179 8.10 -5.59 -20.18
N VAL A 180 9.28 -5.34 -20.77
CA VAL A 180 10.45 -4.84 -20.04
C VAL A 180 11.13 -3.74 -20.86
N MET A 181 11.55 -2.67 -20.20
CA MET A 181 12.46 -1.67 -20.73
C MET A 181 13.69 -1.60 -19.82
N GLN A 182 14.87 -1.74 -20.44
CA GLN A 182 16.17 -1.71 -19.78
C GLN A 182 17.03 -0.56 -20.33
N ALA A 183 18.20 -0.33 -19.73
CA ALA A 183 19.08 0.79 -20.07
C ALA A 183 18.38 2.16 -19.91
N VAL A 184 17.44 2.25 -18.96
CA VAL A 184 16.64 3.46 -18.74
C VAL A 184 17.33 4.35 -17.72
N THR A 185 18.10 5.32 -18.20
CA THR A 185 18.80 6.28 -17.34
C THR A 185 17.87 7.31 -16.70
N ASP A 186 16.78 7.66 -17.39
CA ASP A 186 15.71 8.52 -16.87
C ASP A 186 14.38 7.77 -16.89
N LYS A 187 14.03 7.19 -15.74
CA LYS A 187 12.77 6.44 -15.55
C LYS A 187 11.55 7.33 -15.76
N ALA A 188 11.61 8.62 -15.41
CA ALA A 188 10.49 9.55 -15.53
C ALA A 188 10.20 9.90 -17.00
N ALA A 189 11.24 10.20 -17.77
CA ALA A 189 11.12 10.46 -19.20
C ALA A 189 10.63 9.22 -19.97
N MET A 190 11.16 8.03 -19.64
CA MET A 190 10.74 6.79 -20.27
C MET A 190 9.29 6.43 -19.92
N LEU A 191 8.91 6.57 -18.65
CA LEU A 191 7.52 6.40 -18.21
C LEU A 191 6.59 7.32 -18.99
N THR A 192 6.95 8.61 -19.12
CA THR A 192 6.17 9.60 -19.87
C THR A 192 5.97 9.18 -21.32
N LYS A 193 7.06 8.81 -22.01
CA LYS A 193 7.00 8.34 -23.40
C LYS A 193 6.09 7.12 -23.55
N MET A 194 6.19 6.17 -22.65
CA MET A 194 5.39 4.94 -22.66
C MET A 194 3.90 5.23 -22.43
N VAL A 195 3.58 6.02 -21.42
CA VAL A 195 2.20 6.34 -21.02
C VAL A 195 1.49 7.16 -22.11
N VAL A 196 2.20 8.12 -22.72
CA VAL A 196 1.70 8.89 -23.87
C VAL A 196 1.44 7.99 -25.08
N ALA A 197 2.39 7.11 -25.43
CA ALA A 197 2.23 6.21 -26.57
C ALA A 197 1.08 5.20 -26.40
N ARG A 198 0.68 4.91 -25.16
CA ARG A 198 -0.44 4.02 -24.82
C ARG A 198 -1.75 4.77 -24.55
N GLU A 199 -1.76 6.09 -24.65
CA GLU A 199 -2.92 6.94 -24.35
C GLU A 199 -3.49 6.73 -22.92
N ILE A 200 -2.62 6.40 -21.97
CA ILE A 200 -2.99 6.19 -20.57
C ILE A 200 -2.82 7.51 -19.82
N ALA A 201 -3.77 7.87 -18.96
CA ALA A 201 -3.58 9.01 -18.06
C ALA A 201 -2.63 8.61 -16.92
N PHE A 202 -1.71 9.50 -16.55
CA PHE A 202 -0.82 9.29 -15.40
C PHE A 202 -1.58 8.94 -14.11
N ALA A 203 -2.76 9.53 -13.90
CA ALA A 203 -3.64 9.23 -12.77
C ALA A 203 -4.11 7.76 -12.73
N SER A 204 -4.00 7.02 -13.84
CA SER A 204 -4.33 5.60 -13.98
C SER A 204 -3.11 4.67 -13.96
N VAL A 205 -1.94 5.19 -13.57
CA VAL A 205 -0.68 4.44 -13.49
C VAL A 205 -0.30 4.23 -12.03
N LEU A 206 0.12 3.01 -11.70
CA LEU A 206 0.79 2.67 -10.45
C LEU A 206 2.27 2.43 -10.72
N PHE A 207 3.14 3.00 -9.90
CA PHE A 207 4.56 2.65 -9.88
C PHE A 207 4.92 1.98 -8.55
N MET A 208 5.59 0.83 -8.62
CA MET A 208 6.22 0.18 -7.47
C MET A 208 7.74 0.28 -7.59
N GLY A 209 8.35 1.08 -6.73
CA GLY A 209 9.79 1.35 -6.71
C GLY A 209 10.36 1.21 -5.31
N ASN A 210 11.68 1.09 -5.20
CA ASN A 210 12.37 0.87 -3.92
C ASN A 210 13.51 1.86 -3.64
N ASP A 211 14.04 2.58 -4.63
CA ASP A 211 15.18 3.48 -4.40
C ASP A 211 15.04 4.87 -5.05
N ILE A 212 16.01 5.75 -4.81
CA ILE A 212 15.98 7.16 -5.16
C ILE A 212 15.84 7.41 -6.67
N ASN A 213 16.30 6.49 -7.50
CA ASN A 213 16.16 6.52 -8.96
C ASN A 213 14.70 6.37 -9.43
N ASP A 214 13.81 5.83 -8.59
CA ASP A 214 12.38 5.69 -8.89
C ASP A 214 11.57 6.94 -8.58
N LEU A 215 12.04 7.81 -7.67
CA LEU A 215 11.26 8.95 -7.15
C LEU A 215 10.69 9.84 -8.25
N GLY A 216 11.49 10.11 -9.29
CA GLY A 216 11.06 10.92 -10.42
C GLY A 216 9.87 10.30 -11.17
N ALA A 217 9.92 9.00 -11.45
CA ALA A 217 8.84 8.28 -12.13
C ALA A 217 7.62 8.11 -11.21
N MET A 218 7.83 7.76 -9.95
CA MET A 218 6.78 7.61 -8.94
C MET A 218 5.96 8.89 -8.75
N THR A 219 6.62 10.04 -8.75
CA THR A 219 5.95 11.36 -8.57
C THR A 219 4.96 11.66 -9.69
N LEU A 220 5.20 11.17 -10.91
CA LEU A 220 4.30 11.35 -12.05
C LEU A 220 3.05 10.48 -11.96
N CYS A 221 3.13 9.32 -11.32
CA CYS A 221 2.04 8.34 -11.30
C CYS A 221 0.90 8.73 -10.35
N GLY A 222 -0.32 8.30 -10.67
CA GLY A 222 -1.49 8.44 -9.80
C GLY A 222 -1.33 7.67 -8.50
N PHE A 223 -0.66 6.52 -8.53
CA PHE A 223 -0.46 5.63 -7.38
C PHE A 223 0.99 5.20 -7.24
N LYS A 224 1.45 5.14 -5.98
CA LYS A 224 2.84 4.90 -5.61
C LYS A 224 2.91 3.81 -4.54
N VAL A 225 3.68 2.77 -4.81
CA VAL A 225 3.90 1.64 -3.89
C VAL A 225 5.38 1.49 -3.61
N ALA A 226 5.71 1.13 -2.38
CA ALA A 226 7.08 0.79 -1.99
C ALA A 226 7.12 -0.53 -1.22
N PRO A 227 8.13 -1.40 -1.47
CA PRO A 227 8.47 -2.50 -0.56
C PRO A 227 8.78 -2.02 0.86
N ALA A 228 8.61 -2.90 1.86
CA ALA A 228 8.85 -2.58 3.28
C ALA A 228 10.27 -2.09 3.58
N ASP A 229 11.25 -2.55 2.79
CA ASP A 229 12.67 -2.24 2.92
C ASP A 229 13.19 -1.30 1.83
N ALA A 230 12.28 -0.61 1.13
CA ALA A 230 12.64 0.49 0.25
C ALA A 230 13.34 1.62 1.01
N HIS A 231 14.08 2.44 0.26
CA HIS A 231 14.75 3.61 0.79
C HIS A 231 13.74 4.54 1.51
N PRO A 232 14.08 5.14 2.67
CA PRO A 232 13.13 5.92 3.46
C PRO A 232 12.41 7.03 2.71
N SER A 233 13.07 7.68 1.75
CA SER A 233 12.43 8.72 0.91
C SER A 233 11.36 8.15 -0.03
N VAL A 234 11.53 6.91 -0.49
CA VAL A 234 10.57 6.22 -1.35
C VAL A 234 9.35 5.79 -0.53
N CYS A 235 9.58 5.23 0.67
CA CYS A 235 8.51 4.93 1.63
C CYS A 235 7.72 6.19 2.03
N ALA A 236 8.39 7.33 2.17
CA ALA A 236 7.75 8.60 2.50
C ALA A 236 6.88 9.15 1.34
N LEU A 237 7.25 8.85 0.09
CA LEU A 237 6.49 9.23 -1.10
C LEU A 237 5.31 8.28 -1.37
N ALA A 238 5.42 7.01 -0.97
CA ALA A 238 4.46 5.97 -1.33
C ALA A 238 3.07 6.16 -0.69
N ASP A 239 2.03 5.94 -1.49
CA ASP A 239 0.65 5.87 -1.01
C ASP A 239 0.43 4.59 -0.18
N TYR A 240 1.14 3.51 -0.54
CA TYR A 240 1.13 2.24 0.16
C TYR A 240 2.55 1.68 0.29
N VAL A 241 2.92 1.31 1.52
CA VAL A 241 4.16 0.57 1.79
C VAL A 241 3.76 -0.85 2.19
N THR A 242 4.31 -1.84 1.51
CA THR A 242 3.99 -3.24 1.79
C THR A 242 4.58 -3.68 3.13
N GLU A 243 4.02 -4.72 3.74
CA GLU A 243 4.65 -5.42 4.86
C GLU A 243 5.78 -6.34 4.38
N ALA A 244 5.61 -6.96 3.21
CA ALA A 244 6.62 -7.76 2.56
C ALA A 244 7.78 -6.91 2.03
N ARG A 245 8.97 -7.50 2.04
CA ARG A 245 10.21 -6.92 1.49
C ARG A 245 10.33 -7.20 -0.01
N GLY A 246 11.19 -6.46 -0.70
CA GLY A 246 11.57 -6.71 -2.09
C GLY A 246 11.97 -8.17 -2.31
N GLY A 247 11.46 -8.83 -3.35
CA GLY A 247 11.76 -10.24 -3.64
C GLY A 247 11.19 -11.25 -2.65
N HIS A 248 10.42 -10.80 -1.66
CA HIS A 248 9.83 -11.63 -0.61
C HIS A 248 8.30 -11.66 -0.64
N GLY A 249 7.67 -11.34 -1.78
CA GLY A 249 6.21 -11.36 -1.92
C GLY A 249 5.57 -9.98 -1.99
N ALA A 250 6.34 -8.90 -2.12
CA ALA A 250 5.80 -7.54 -2.16
C ALA A 250 4.84 -7.31 -3.35
N VAL A 251 5.13 -7.89 -4.52
CA VAL A 251 4.22 -7.82 -5.67
C VAL A 251 3.00 -8.72 -5.48
N ARG A 252 3.15 -9.85 -4.78
CA ARG A 252 2.02 -10.70 -4.40
C ARG A 252 1.08 -9.98 -3.43
N GLU A 253 1.62 -9.31 -2.42
CA GLU A 253 0.85 -8.52 -1.47
C GLU A 253 0.11 -7.40 -2.18
N LEU A 254 0.79 -6.67 -3.08
CA LEU A 254 0.15 -5.68 -3.94
C LEU A 254 -1.02 -6.28 -4.73
N ALA A 255 -0.85 -7.46 -5.32
CA ALA A 255 -1.92 -8.14 -6.03
C ALA A 255 -3.10 -8.48 -5.12
N ASP A 256 -2.86 -8.98 -3.91
CA ASP A 256 -3.91 -9.30 -2.94
C ASP A 256 -4.67 -8.03 -2.51
N VAL A 257 -3.97 -6.90 -2.30
CA VAL A 257 -4.58 -5.60 -1.99
C VAL A 257 -5.44 -5.09 -3.14
N ILE A 258 -4.94 -5.13 -4.38
CA ILE A 258 -5.70 -4.73 -5.57
C ILE A 258 -6.96 -5.60 -5.72
N MET A 259 -6.85 -6.91 -5.48
CA MET A 259 -7.99 -7.84 -5.55
C MET A 259 -9.03 -7.55 -4.47
N ALA A 260 -8.60 -7.31 -3.22
CA ALA A 260 -9.50 -6.98 -2.12
C ALA A 260 -10.24 -5.66 -2.33
N GLY A 261 -9.62 -4.69 -3.03
CA GLY A 261 -10.25 -3.43 -3.44
C GLY A 261 -11.38 -3.58 -4.47
N ARG A 262 -11.57 -4.76 -5.07
CA ARG A 262 -12.76 -5.09 -5.88
C ARG A 262 -13.84 -5.70 -4.97
N ARG A 263 -14.86 -4.90 -4.63
CA ARG A 263 -16.16 -5.48 -4.27
C ARG A 263 -16.73 -6.17 -5.52
N PHE A 264 -17.15 -7.43 -5.38
CA PHE A 264 -18.15 -8.04 -6.24
C PHE A 264 -19.54 -7.53 -5.84
#